data_AF-A0A218XAN3-F1
#
_entry.id   AF-A0A218XAN3-F1
#
_cell.length_a   1.000
_cell.length_b   1.000
_cell.length_c   1.000
_cell.angle_alpha   90.00
_cell.angle_beta   90.00
_cell.angle_gamma   90.00
#
_symmetry.space_group_name_H-M   'P 1'
#
loop_
_entity.id
_entity.type
_entity.pdbx_description
1 polymer ?
#
loop_
_entity_poly.entity_id
_entity_poly.type
_entity_poly.pdbx_seq_one_letter_code
_entity_poly.pdbx_strand_id
1 'polypeptide(L)'
;MDRLLKSARTSGSLNLSNRSLKEVPSEVYQSLDTVGEGERWWETVELQKLILAHNEIEMLKEDLRNLGSLTVLNVSHNKLTQLPAAIGDLPMLKSLDVSFNSITSIPEEIGSAAALVKFDCSSNKLKELPASLGRCSDLSELKASNNAISTLPEDLGQCSKLTKLDVEGNKLTVLSANIIASWSMLTELNAARNLLGAMSENIGNLSRLIRLDLHQNRISSIPHSIMGCSSLAEFYMGNNMLSSLPSEIGELSRLGTLDLHSNQLKDYPVGACRLRVSVLDLSNNTLSELPPEIGKMTTLRKLLLTGNPMRTLRSSLVNGPTPALLRYLRSRLPENEDSLTAKTTKDDVVAMATRLSITTKELNLEGTGLSAVPSEVWETGDIAKVDLSKNSIEELPMELSSCTSLQTLILSRNKIKEWPGEILKSLNNLSCLKLDSNPLRQIPSHGFQAVSMLQILDLSGNISSLPQNPAFSIMPQLRELHLRRVQLHEIPSDILKLKHLQILDLSQNSIQTIPEGFEVLTSLTELDLSDNNISALPPELGLLEPSLQVLRLDGNPLRSIRRAILAKGTKAVLKYLKDKLPGQ
;
A
#
# COMPACT_ATOMS: atom_id res chain seq x y z
N MET A 1 26.58 -37.66 -33.68
CA MET A 1 26.83 -37.66 -32.22
C MET A 1 28.13 -36.90 -31.92
N ASP A 2 29.20 -37.19 -32.64
CA ASP A 2 30.55 -36.61 -32.43
C ASP A 2 30.62 -35.08 -32.42
N ARG A 3 29.91 -34.39 -33.32
CA ARG A 3 29.87 -32.91 -33.32
C ARG A 3 29.30 -32.33 -32.01
N LEU A 4 28.33 -33.01 -31.41
CA LEU A 4 27.71 -32.59 -30.15
C LEU A 4 28.62 -32.88 -28.96
N LEU A 5 29.26 -34.06 -28.95
CA LEU A 5 30.26 -34.41 -27.93
C LEU A 5 31.45 -33.43 -27.96
N LYS A 6 31.94 -33.07 -29.16
CA LYS A 6 32.98 -32.06 -29.33
C LYS A 6 32.56 -30.69 -28.81
N SER A 7 31.32 -30.28 -29.10
CA SER A 7 30.77 -29.03 -28.55
C SER A 7 30.63 -29.09 -27.03
N ALA A 8 30.23 -30.22 -26.46
CA ALA A 8 30.13 -30.41 -25.03
C ALA A 8 31.50 -30.38 -24.34
N ARG A 9 32.54 -30.91 -24.98
CA ARG A 9 33.93 -30.81 -24.51
C ARG A 9 34.42 -29.37 -24.42
N THR A 10 33.93 -28.46 -25.27
CA THR A 10 34.26 -27.02 -25.16
C THR A 10 33.39 -26.26 -24.17
N SER A 11 32.14 -26.68 -23.95
CA SER A 11 31.15 -25.91 -23.19
C SER A 11 30.85 -26.45 -21.80
N GLY A 12 31.24 -27.69 -21.49
CA GLY A 12 30.80 -28.42 -20.30
C GLY A 12 29.30 -28.75 -20.30
N SER A 13 28.57 -28.59 -21.41
CA SER A 13 27.13 -28.83 -21.49
C SER A 13 26.76 -29.67 -22.71
N LEU A 14 26.03 -30.75 -22.47
CA LEU A 14 25.52 -31.66 -23.48
C LEU A 14 23.99 -31.69 -23.43
N ASN A 15 23.36 -31.31 -24.54
CA ASN A 15 21.92 -31.38 -24.72
C ASN A 15 21.57 -32.39 -25.84
N LEU A 16 20.92 -33.46 -25.44
CA LEU A 16 20.44 -34.55 -26.29
C LEU A 16 18.91 -34.71 -26.23
N SER A 17 18.19 -33.63 -25.90
CA SER A 17 16.72 -33.67 -25.85
C SER A 17 16.08 -33.87 -27.22
N ASN A 18 14.86 -34.44 -27.23
CA ASN A 18 14.02 -34.61 -28.43
C ASN A 18 14.69 -35.42 -29.55
N ARG A 19 15.40 -36.50 -29.21
CA ARG A 19 16.15 -37.33 -30.16
C ARG A 19 15.63 -38.77 -30.25
N SER A 20 14.52 -39.09 -29.58
CA SER A 20 13.93 -40.44 -29.52
C SER A 20 14.96 -41.50 -29.07
N LEU A 21 15.88 -41.12 -28.19
CA LEU A 21 16.89 -42.03 -27.66
C LEU A 21 16.23 -43.06 -26.74
N LYS A 22 16.51 -44.34 -26.94
CA LYS A 22 16.07 -45.43 -26.05
C LYS A 22 17.05 -45.72 -24.91
N GLU A 23 18.31 -45.39 -25.12
CA GLU A 23 19.39 -45.50 -24.15
C GLU A 23 20.30 -44.29 -24.28
N VAL A 24 21.00 -43.97 -23.19
CA VAL A 24 22.06 -42.95 -23.24
C VAL A 24 23.28 -43.57 -23.92
N PRO A 25 23.82 -42.92 -24.97
CA PRO A 25 25.02 -43.42 -25.66
C PRO A 25 26.18 -43.59 -24.67
N SER A 26 26.89 -44.73 -24.74
CA SER A 26 27.96 -45.08 -23.79
C SER A 26 29.10 -44.05 -23.77
N GLU A 27 29.31 -43.36 -24.88
CA GLU A 27 30.30 -42.30 -25.05
C GLU A 27 30.02 -41.08 -24.15
N VAL A 28 28.78 -40.91 -23.68
CA VAL A 28 28.42 -39.84 -22.72
C VAL A 28 28.97 -40.15 -21.33
N TYR A 29 28.99 -41.43 -20.92
CA TYR A 29 29.45 -41.86 -19.60
C TYR A 29 30.97 -42.04 -19.52
N GLN A 30 31.64 -42.22 -20.66
CA GLN A 30 33.09 -42.23 -20.77
C GLN A 30 33.58 -40.78 -20.68
N SER A 31 33.56 -40.23 -19.47
CA SER A 31 34.31 -39.01 -19.17
C SER A 31 35.78 -39.28 -19.54
N LEU A 32 36.29 -38.57 -20.55
CA LEU A 32 37.71 -38.41 -20.88
C LEU A 32 38.47 -39.51 -21.65
N ASP A 33 37.98 -40.74 -21.85
CA ASP A 33 38.81 -41.78 -22.52
C ASP A 33 38.81 -41.76 -24.06
N THR A 34 38.00 -40.93 -24.71
CA THR A 34 37.95 -40.83 -26.17
C THR A 34 38.31 -39.43 -26.67
N VAL A 35 39.47 -38.91 -26.27
CA VAL A 35 40.11 -37.84 -27.04
C VAL A 35 40.40 -38.42 -28.42
N GLY A 36 39.54 -38.12 -29.40
CA GLY A 36 39.76 -38.54 -30.78
C GLY A 36 41.10 -37.98 -31.27
N GLU A 37 41.79 -38.72 -32.14
CA GLU A 37 43.07 -38.29 -32.73
C GLU A 37 42.95 -36.83 -33.24
N GLY A 38 43.65 -35.90 -32.57
CA GLY A 38 43.68 -34.48 -32.93
C GLY A 38 43.01 -33.48 -31.96
N GLU A 39 42.43 -33.92 -30.83
CA GLU A 39 41.89 -33.00 -29.80
C GLU A 39 42.88 -32.75 -28.64
N ARG A 40 42.98 -31.50 -28.19
CA ARG A 40 43.87 -31.09 -27.09
C ARG A 40 43.21 -31.36 -25.75
N TRP A 41 43.68 -32.36 -25.03
CA TRP A 41 43.13 -32.78 -23.73
C TRP A 41 43.15 -31.69 -22.64
N TRP A 42 43.97 -30.64 -22.79
CA TRP A 42 43.99 -29.50 -21.88
C TRP A 42 42.95 -28.41 -22.19
N GLU A 43 42.26 -28.49 -23.33
CA GLU A 43 41.16 -27.57 -23.71
C GLU A 43 39.77 -28.17 -23.40
N THR A 44 39.71 -29.43 -22.98
CA THR A 44 38.45 -30.12 -22.68
C THR A 44 37.95 -29.79 -21.27
N VAL A 45 36.72 -29.29 -21.19
CA VAL A 45 35.97 -29.04 -19.96
C VAL A 45 35.17 -30.29 -19.60
N GLU A 46 35.23 -30.71 -18.34
CA GLU A 46 34.39 -31.83 -17.85
C GLU A 46 32.91 -31.50 -17.95
N LEU A 47 32.07 -32.53 -18.13
CA LEU A 47 30.65 -32.35 -18.34
C LEU A 47 29.96 -31.89 -17.04
N GLN A 48 29.46 -30.66 -17.03
CA GLN A 48 28.75 -30.04 -15.91
C GLN A 48 27.22 -30.08 -16.06
N LYS A 49 26.71 -30.12 -17.29
CA LYS A 49 25.26 -30.11 -17.55
C LYS A 49 24.88 -31.14 -18.59
N LEU A 50 24.04 -32.09 -18.21
CA LEU A 50 23.52 -33.14 -19.08
C LEU A 50 22.00 -33.05 -19.17
N ILE A 51 21.49 -32.77 -20.37
CA ILE A 51 20.06 -32.66 -20.66
C ILE A 51 19.67 -33.76 -21.64
N LEU A 52 18.85 -34.70 -21.16
CA LEU A 52 18.34 -35.88 -21.85
C LEU A 52 16.80 -35.85 -21.94
N ALA A 53 16.18 -34.70 -21.71
CA ALA A 53 14.73 -34.52 -21.67
C ALA A 53 14.01 -34.92 -22.98
N HIS A 54 12.75 -35.35 -22.89
CA HIS A 54 11.92 -35.71 -24.05
C HIS A 54 12.57 -36.75 -24.97
N ASN A 55 12.90 -37.91 -24.40
CA ASN A 55 13.39 -39.08 -25.14
C ASN A 55 12.56 -40.31 -24.74
N GLU A 56 13.04 -41.50 -25.11
CA GLU A 56 12.41 -42.77 -24.77
C GLU A 56 13.31 -43.63 -23.87
N ILE A 57 14.14 -42.99 -23.04
CA ILE A 57 15.16 -43.68 -22.25
C ILE A 57 14.48 -44.56 -21.19
N GLU A 58 14.79 -45.85 -21.21
CA GLU A 58 14.19 -46.84 -20.30
C GLU A 58 15.00 -47.05 -19.02
N MET A 59 16.32 -46.87 -19.10
CA MET A 59 17.24 -47.00 -17.95
C MET A 59 18.46 -46.06 -18.08
N LEU A 60 18.99 -45.64 -16.93
CA LEU A 60 20.29 -44.98 -16.83
C LEU A 60 21.33 -45.99 -16.34
N LYS A 61 22.53 -45.97 -16.93
CA LYS A 61 23.64 -46.84 -16.52
C LYS A 61 24.28 -46.35 -15.22
N GLU A 62 24.83 -47.29 -14.46
CA GLU A 62 25.64 -47.04 -13.26
C GLU A 62 26.93 -46.26 -13.57
N ASP A 63 27.37 -46.24 -14.83
CA ASP A 63 28.50 -45.44 -15.31
C ASP A 63 28.28 -43.92 -15.16
N LEU A 64 27.07 -43.48 -14.79
CA LEU A 64 26.79 -42.09 -14.42
C LEU A 64 27.74 -41.57 -13.34
N ARG A 65 28.24 -42.45 -12.46
CA ARG A 65 29.24 -42.15 -11.42
C ARG A 65 30.54 -41.52 -11.96
N ASN A 66 30.84 -41.74 -13.25
CA ASN A 66 32.06 -41.21 -13.88
C ASN A 66 31.96 -39.69 -14.15
N LEU A 67 30.77 -39.09 -14.04
CA LEU A 67 30.53 -37.67 -14.31
C LEU A 67 30.71 -36.82 -13.03
N GLY A 68 31.89 -36.85 -12.42
CA GLY A 68 32.14 -36.21 -11.11
C GLY A 68 31.90 -34.70 -11.04
N SER A 69 32.00 -33.99 -12.17
CA SER A 69 31.73 -32.54 -12.27
C SER A 69 30.28 -32.19 -12.62
N LEU A 70 29.38 -33.16 -12.71
CA LEU A 70 28.00 -32.93 -13.13
C LEU A 70 27.24 -32.12 -12.07
N THR A 71 26.74 -30.96 -12.48
CA THR A 71 25.95 -30.04 -11.65
C THR A 71 24.47 -30.07 -11.95
N VAL A 72 24.10 -30.35 -13.20
CA VAL A 72 22.71 -30.40 -13.66
C VAL A 72 22.49 -31.67 -14.45
N LEU A 73 21.54 -32.48 -14.00
CA LEU A 73 21.05 -33.65 -14.72
C LEU A 73 19.54 -33.49 -14.95
N ASN A 74 19.13 -33.42 -16.21
CA ASN A 74 17.73 -33.44 -16.59
C ASN A 74 17.45 -34.66 -17.46
N VAL A 75 16.65 -35.59 -16.95
CA VAL A 75 16.17 -36.79 -17.64
C VAL A 75 14.64 -36.83 -17.68
N SER A 76 13.99 -35.67 -17.63
CA SER A 76 12.54 -35.55 -17.64
C SER A 76 11.90 -36.06 -18.93
N HIS A 77 10.61 -36.42 -18.89
CA HIS A 77 9.86 -36.91 -20.06
C HIS A 77 10.56 -38.09 -20.76
N ASN A 78 10.79 -39.16 -20.01
CA ASN A 78 11.38 -40.41 -20.48
C ASN A 78 10.55 -41.61 -20.00
N LYS A 79 11.07 -42.83 -20.14
CA LYS A 79 10.41 -44.08 -19.74
C LYS A 79 11.13 -44.76 -18.57
N LEU A 80 11.88 -44.01 -17.76
CA LEU A 80 12.67 -44.56 -16.66
C LEU A 80 11.77 -45.26 -15.63
N THR A 81 12.15 -46.47 -15.23
CA THR A 81 11.43 -47.23 -14.19
C THR A 81 12.12 -47.17 -12.82
N GLN A 82 13.42 -46.91 -12.81
CA GLN A 82 14.26 -46.79 -11.63
C GLN A 82 15.38 -45.77 -11.88
N LEU A 83 15.95 -45.25 -10.80
CA LEU A 83 17.13 -44.39 -10.82
C LEU A 83 18.33 -45.20 -10.25
N PRO A 84 19.52 -45.17 -10.90
CA PRO A 84 20.68 -45.91 -10.44
C PRO A 84 21.26 -45.34 -9.14
N ALA A 85 21.94 -46.19 -8.37
CA ALA A 85 22.59 -45.79 -7.12
C ALA A 85 23.71 -44.76 -7.36
N ALA A 86 24.33 -44.80 -8.55
CA ALA A 86 25.32 -43.83 -9.02
C ALA A 86 24.92 -42.35 -8.91
N ILE A 87 23.63 -42.01 -8.74
CA ILE A 87 23.22 -40.62 -8.50
C ILE A 87 23.81 -40.06 -7.19
N GLY A 88 24.01 -40.91 -6.18
CA GLY A 88 24.62 -40.54 -4.91
C GLY A 88 26.11 -40.25 -5.01
N ASP A 89 26.77 -40.77 -6.05
CA ASP A 89 28.21 -40.61 -6.30
C ASP A 89 28.52 -39.32 -7.09
N LEU A 90 27.56 -38.41 -7.25
CA LEU A 90 27.73 -37.13 -7.94
C LEU A 90 27.89 -35.97 -6.94
N PRO A 91 29.13 -35.64 -6.52
CA PRO A 91 29.36 -34.71 -5.41
C PRO A 91 28.99 -33.26 -5.72
N MET A 92 28.95 -32.88 -7.01
CA MET A 92 28.68 -31.51 -7.46
C MET A 92 27.24 -31.32 -7.95
N LEU A 93 26.38 -32.34 -7.86
CA LEU A 93 25.03 -32.29 -8.41
C LEU A 93 24.18 -31.30 -7.61
N LYS A 94 23.74 -30.22 -8.27
CA LYS A 94 22.91 -29.17 -7.69
C LYS A 94 21.45 -29.27 -8.11
N SER A 95 21.19 -29.77 -9.32
CA SER A 95 19.84 -29.85 -9.87
C SER A 95 19.63 -31.20 -10.54
N LEU A 96 18.62 -31.93 -10.05
CA LEU A 96 18.18 -33.20 -10.60
C LEU A 96 16.71 -33.11 -10.98
N ASP A 97 16.42 -33.35 -12.26
CA ASP A 97 15.06 -33.42 -12.79
C ASP A 97 14.83 -34.79 -13.44
N VAL A 98 13.99 -35.59 -12.78
CA VAL A 98 13.55 -36.94 -13.21
C VAL A 98 12.04 -36.96 -13.44
N SER A 99 11.42 -35.81 -13.63
CA SER A 99 9.96 -35.67 -13.74
C SER A 99 9.40 -36.35 -15.00
N PHE A 100 8.11 -36.69 -15.01
CA PHE A 100 7.43 -37.34 -16.13
C PHE A 100 8.13 -38.63 -16.61
N ASN A 101 8.32 -39.55 -15.67
CA ASN A 101 8.86 -40.89 -15.92
C ASN A 101 7.91 -41.95 -15.30
N SER A 102 8.38 -43.19 -15.18
CA SER A 102 7.65 -44.29 -14.52
C SER A 102 8.40 -44.82 -13.30
N ILE A 103 9.15 -43.96 -12.60
CA ILE A 103 10.03 -44.35 -11.50
C ILE A 103 9.20 -44.84 -10.31
N THR A 104 9.51 -46.03 -9.78
CA THR A 104 8.78 -46.62 -8.65
C THR A 104 9.39 -46.30 -7.28
N SER A 105 10.68 -46.04 -7.22
CA SER A 105 11.44 -45.74 -5.99
C SER A 105 12.67 -44.89 -6.32
N ILE A 106 13.05 -44.01 -5.40
CA ILE A 106 14.33 -43.28 -5.45
C ILE A 106 15.34 -44.04 -4.57
N PRO A 107 16.58 -44.25 -5.03
CA PRO A 107 17.64 -44.92 -4.27
C PRO A 107 18.00 -44.15 -2.98
N GLU A 108 18.39 -44.87 -1.92
CA GLU A 108 18.84 -44.28 -0.65
C GLU A 108 20.19 -43.55 -0.78
N GLU A 109 20.93 -43.84 -1.85
CA GLU A 109 22.18 -43.16 -2.16
C GLU A 109 21.97 -41.68 -2.53
N ILE A 110 20.73 -41.24 -2.83
CA ILE A 110 20.44 -39.82 -3.11
C ILE A 110 20.86 -38.90 -1.96
N GLY A 111 20.83 -39.38 -0.71
CA GLY A 111 21.29 -38.61 0.44
C GLY A 111 22.79 -38.29 0.47
N SER A 112 23.60 -38.97 -0.36
CA SER A 112 25.03 -38.68 -0.53
C SER A 112 25.28 -37.46 -1.43
N ALA A 113 24.30 -37.05 -2.24
CA ALA A 113 24.38 -35.86 -3.08
C ALA A 113 24.17 -34.57 -2.26
N ALA A 114 25.10 -34.29 -1.34
CA ALA A 114 24.97 -33.22 -0.34
C ALA A 114 24.81 -31.81 -0.93
N ALA A 115 25.29 -31.58 -2.16
CA ALA A 115 25.20 -30.30 -2.87
C ALA A 115 23.84 -30.09 -3.60
N LEU A 116 22.90 -31.04 -3.50
CA LEU A 116 21.62 -30.98 -4.20
C LEU A 116 20.76 -29.84 -3.67
N VAL A 117 20.46 -28.88 -4.54
CA VAL A 117 19.63 -27.70 -4.22
C VAL A 117 18.21 -27.86 -4.74
N LYS A 118 18.06 -28.51 -5.91
CA LYS A 118 16.77 -28.69 -6.59
C LYS A 118 16.57 -30.14 -6.97
N PHE A 119 15.46 -30.71 -6.55
CA PHE A 119 15.07 -32.06 -6.92
C PHE A 119 13.62 -32.08 -7.40
N ASP A 120 13.42 -32.49 -8.66
CA ASP A 120 12.11 -32.70 -9.25
C ASP A 120 11.93 -34.16 -9.62
N CYS A 121 11.05 -34.86 -8.91
CA CYS A 121 10.61 -36.23 -9.19
C CYS A 121 9.11 -36.32 -9.47
N SER A 122 8.51 -35.22 -9.93
CA SER A 122 7.07 -35.12 -10.19
C SER A 122 6.59 -36.03 -11.32
N SER A 123 5.31 -36.41 -11.32
CA SER A 123 4.68 -37.27 -12.33
C SER A 123 5.43 -38.60 -12.53
N ASN A 124 5.58 -39.35 -11.45
CA ASN A 124 6.18 -40.68 -11.40
C ASN A 124 5.24 -41.67 -10.68
N LYS A 125 5.73 -42.84 -10.30
CA LYS A 125 4.97 -43.89 -9.59
C LYS A 125 5.53 -44.15 -8.19
N LEU A 126 6.14 -43.13 -7.57
CA LEU A 126 6.78 -43.24 -6.26
C LEU A 126 5.76 -43.54 -5.17
N LYS A 127 6.03 -44.56 -4.34
CA LYS A 127 5.22 -44.89 -3.16
C LYS A 127 5.70 -44.20 -1.88
N GLU A 128 6.97 -43.86 -1.83
CA GLU A 128 7.63 -43.23 -0.70
C GLU A 128 8.85 -42.44 -1.19
N LEU A 129 9.32 -41.52 -0.35
CA LEU A 129 10.60 -40.84 -0.52
C LEU A 129 11.61 -41.48 0.45
N PRO A 130 12.87 -41.65 0.05
CA PRO A 130 13.90 -42.28 0.87
C PRO A 130 14.25 -41.40 2.07
N ALA A 131 14.52 -42.01 3.23
CA ALA A 131 14.83 -41.29 4.46
C ALA A 131 16.14 -40.50 4.34
N SER A 132 17.10 -41.04 3.58
CA SER A 132 18.37 -40.39 3.25
C SER A 132 18.22 -39.01 2.59
N LEU A 133 17.08 -38.66 1.98
CA LEU A 133 16.86 -37.34 1.39
C LEU A 133 17.02 -36.21 2.42
N GLY A 134 16.76 -36.50 3.70
CA GLY A 134 17.00 -35.58 4.82
C GLY A 134 18.46 -35.10 4.93
N ARG A 135 19.42 -35.90 4.47
CA ARG A 135 20.86 -35.57 4.48
C ARG A 135 21.26 -34.51 3.46
N CYS A 136 20.40 -34.20 2.48
CA CYS A 136 20.64 -33.15 1.50
C CYS A 136 20.45 -31.75 2.12
N SER A 137 21.45 -31.31 2.90
CA SER A 137 21.36 -30.08 3.71
C SER A 137 21.19 -28.78 2.90
N ASP A 138 21.57 -28.79 1.62
CA ASP A 138 21.43 -27.65 0.70
C ASP A 138 20.11 -27.65 -0.09
N LEU A 139 19.25 -28.66 0.12
CA LEU A 139 18.00 -28.79 -0.63
C LEU A 139 17.06 -27.62 -0.32
N SER A 140 16.73 -26.88 -1.37
CA SER A 140 15.89 -25.69 -1.30
C SER A 140 14.56 -25.84 -2.03
N GLU A 141 14.51 -26.62 -3.10
CA GLU A 141 13.30 -26.87 -3.88
C GLU A 141 13.11 -28.37 -4.07
N LEU A 142 12.02 -28.91 -3.53
CA LEU A 142 11.61 -30.31 -3.71
C LEU A 142 10.24 -30.36 -4.37
N LYS A 143 10.16 -30.98 -5.55
CA LYS A 143 8.91 -31.27 -6.25
C LYS A 143 8.74 -32.77 -6.40
N ALA A 144 7.66 -33.29 -5.85
CA ALA A 144 7.29 -34.69 -5.87
C ALA A 144 5.79 -34.85 -6.20
N SER A 145 5.23 -33.91 -6.96
CA SER A 145 3.80 -33.91 -7.27
C SER A 145 3.39 -35.06 -8.20
N ASN A 146 2.11 -35.43 -8.20
CA ASN A 146 1.54 -36.50 -9.01
C ASN A 146 2.30 -37.84 -8.89
N ASN A 147 2.40 -38.34 -7.65
CA ASN A 147 2.97 -39.64 -7.31
C ASN A 147 1.96 -40.46 -6.47
N ALA A 148 2.40 -41.55 -5.86
CA ALA A 148 1.58 -42.37 -4.95
C ALA A 148 2.11 -42.34 -3.50
N ILE A 149 2.76 -41.24 -3.09
CA ILE A 149 3.42 -41.11 -1.80
C ILE A 149 2.38 -41.10 -0.68
N SER A 150 2.51 -42.03 0.28
CA SER A 150 1.58 -42.13 1.43
C SER A 150 2.01 -41.30 2.64
N THR A 151 3.31 -41.12 2.84
CA THR A 151 3.91 -40.41 3.98
C THR A 151 5.21 -39.74 3.58
N LEU A 152 5.54 -38.60 4.19
CA LEU A 152 6.87 -37.98 4.08
C LEU A 152 7.78 -38.53 5.18
N PRO A 153 9.06 -38.83 4.90
CA PRO A 153 10.00 -39.30 5.90
C PRO A 153 10.31 -38.20 6.92
N GLU A 154 10.42 -38.55 8.20
CA GLU A 154 10.67 -37.59 9.29
C GLU A 154 12.02 -36.86 9.12
N ASP A 155 13.01 -37.56 8.57
CA ASP A 155 14.33 -37.00 8.26
C ASP A 155 14.28 -35.83 7.27
N LEU A 156 13.21 -35.67 6.47
CA LEU A 156 13.05 -34.52 5.59
C LEU A 156 12.99 -33.18 6.36
N GLY A 157 12.69 -33.21 7.66
CA GLY A 157 12.82 -32.05 8.54
C GLY A 157 14.25 -31.51 8.65
N GLN A 158 15.28 -32.32 8.38
CA GLN A 158 16.69 -31.91 8.41
C GLN A 158 17.07 -30.96 7.26
N CYS A 159 16.27 -30.93 6.18
CA CYS A 159 16.41 -29.99 5.06
C CYS A 159 15.98 -28.57 5.47
N SER A 160 16.74 -27.93 6.36
CA SER A 160 16.42 -26.62 6.95
C SER A 160 16.41 -25.44 5.96
N LYS A 161 17.03 -25.60 4.78
CA LYS A 161 17.07 -24.60 3.69
C LYS A 161 15.92 -24.72 2.70
N LEU A 162 14.96 -25.63 2.93
CA LEU A 162 13.83 -25.85 2.06
C LEU A 162 12.95 -24.58 1.99
N THR A 163 12.82 -24.02 0.79
CA THR A 163 12.02 -22.82 0.51
C THR A 163 10.75 -23.15 -0.25
N LYS A 164 10.75 -24.22 -1.04
CA LYS A 164 9.60 -24.66 -1.85
C LYS A 164 9.42 -26.18 -1.73
N LEU A 165 8.22 -26.59 -1.34
CA LEU A 165 7.82 -27.99 -1.31
C LEU A 165 6.52 -28.17 -2.09
N ASP A 166 6.56 -29.01 -3.11
CA ASP A 166 5.39 -29.42 -3.88
C ASP A 166 5.21 -30.94 -3.79
N VAL A 167 4.13 -31.36 -3.14
CA VAL A 167 3.71 -32.75 -2.96
C VAL A 167 2.25 -32.94 -3.41
N GLU A 168 1.77 -32.07 -4.31
CA GLU A 168 0.42 -32.15 -4.87
C GLU A 168 0.12 -33.53 -5.47
N GLY A 169 -1.12 -34.02 -5.38
CA GLY A 169 -1.53 -35.20 -6.16
C GLY A 169 -0.90 -36.50 -5.68
N ASN A 170 -0.79 -36.65 -4.36
CA ASN A 170 -0.26 -37.83 -3.70
C ASN A 170 -1.34 -38.50 -2.82
N LYS A 171 -0.94 -39.42 -1.95
CA LYS A 171 -1.83 -40.14 -1.02
C LYS A 171 -1.52 -39.79 0.43
N LEU A 172 -0.97 -38.60 0.69
CA LEU A 172 -0.57 -38.16 2.02
C LEU A 172 -1.80 -38.07 2.93
N THR A 173 -1.76 -38.73 4.08
CA THR A 173 -2.84 -38.71 5.08
C THR A 173 -2.56 -37.72 6.21
N VAL A 174 -1.29 -37.43 6.48
CA VAL A 174 -0.84 -36.51 7.53
C VAL A 174 0.44 -35.79 7.10
N LEU A 175 0.58 -34.54 7.51
CA LEU A 175 1.85 -33.82 7.53
C LEU A 175 2.35 -33.79 8.97
N SER A 176 3.44 -34.49 9.26
CA SER A 176 3.97 -34.61 10.63
C SER A 176 4.31 -33.23 11.21
N ALA A 177 3.89 -33.00 12.45
CA ALA A 177 4.12 -31.74 13.16
C ALA A 177 5.61 -31.47 13.40
N ASN A 178 6.42 -32.53 13.51
CA ASN A 178 7.87 -32.41 13.68
C ASN A 178 8.51 -31.87 12.40
N ILE A 179 8.13 -32.40 11.24
CA ILE A 179 8.66 -31.99 9.94
C ILE A 179 8.32 -30.52 9.66
N ILE A 180 7.06 -30.14 9.84
CA ILE A 180 6.58 -28.76 9.61
C ILE A 180 7.27 -27.78 10.56
N ALA A 181 7.52 -28.17 11.82
CA ALA A 181 8.20 -27.31 12.78
C ALA A 181 9.65 -26.97 12.38
N SER A 182 10.31 -27.83 11.60
CA SER A 182 11.71 -27.64 11.18
C SER A 182 11.88 -26.71 9.97
N TRP A 183 10.89 -26.59 9.09
CA TRP A 183 11.00 -25.85 7.82
C TRP A 183 10.78 -24.33 7.96
N SER A 184 11.59 -23.69 8.81
CA SER A 184 11.50 -22.24 9.08
C SER A 184 11.75 -21.34 7.86
N MET A 185 12.40 -21.85 6.81
CA MET A 185 12.69 -21.13 5.56
C MET A 185 11.63 -21.30 4.47
N LEU A 186 10.59 -22.10 4.72
CA LEU A 186 9.59 -22.43 3.71
C LEU A 186 8.77 -21.20 3.31
N THR A 187 8.67 -20.97 2.01
CA THR A 187 7.93 -19.85 1.39
C THR A 187 6.72 -20.34 0.61
N GLU A 188 6.79 -21.54 0.04
CA GLU A 188 5.71 -22.14 -0.74
C GLU A 188 5.53 -23.60 -0.33
N LEU A 189 4.31 -23.95 0.07
CA LEU A 189 3.90 -25.33 0.36
C LEU A 189 2.67 -25.67 -0.47
N ASN A 190 2.83 -26.57 -1.43
CA ASN A 190 1.73 -27.16 -2.18
C ASN A 190 1.55 -28.62 -1.75
N ALA A 191 0.47 -28.92 -1.04
CA ALA A 191 0.05 -30.27 -0.67
C ALA A 191 -1.40 -30.53 -1.06
N ALA A 192 -1.85 -29.89 -2.15
CA ALA A 192 -3.17 -30.10 -2.71
C ALA A 192 -3.38 -31.53 -3.22
N ARG A 193 -4.63 -31.94 -3.46
CA ARG A 193 -4.98 -33.25 -4.04
C ARG A 193 -4.37 -34.43 -3.28
N ASN A 194 -4.50 -34.40 -1.95
CA ASN A 194 -4.04 -35.45 -1.05
C ASN A 194 -5.21 -35.97 -0.20
N LEU A 195 -4.90 -36.78 0.82
CA LEU A 195 -5.87 -37.38 1.73
C LEU A 195 -5.74 -36.81 3.15
N LEU A 196 -5.23 -35.58 3.28
CA LEU A 196 -4.93 -34.96 4.58
C LEU A 196 -6.21 -34.78 5.38
N GLY A 197 -6.28 -35.38 6.57
CA GLY A 197 -7.46 -35.29 7.45
C GLY A 197 -7.50 -34.05 8.34
N ALA A 198 -6.34 -33.48 8.64
CA ALA A 198 -6.19 -32.29 9.46
C ALA A 198 -4.94 -31.51 9.03
N MET A 199 -4.95 -30.20 9.30
CA MET A 199 -3.75 -29.37 9.22
C MET A 199 -2.90 -29.55 10.48
N SER A 200 -1.58 -29.47 10.35
CA SER A 200 -0.66 -29.64 11.48
C SER A 200 -0.77 -28.49 12.50
N GLU A 201 -0.82 -28.82 13.79
CA GLU A 201 -0.82 -27.84 14.89
C GLU A 201 0.42 -26.94 14.89
N ASN A 202 1.52 -27.36 14.24
CA ASN A 202 2.76 -26.56 14.15
C ASN A 202 2.86 -25.72 12.87
N ILE A 203 1.79 -25.57 12.09
CA ILE A 203 1.81 -24.77 10.84
C ILE A 203 2.27 -23.33 11.09
N GLY A 204 1.97 -22.78 12.27
CA GLY A 204 2.40 -21.45 12.71
C GLY A 204 3.91 -21.21 12.73
N ASN A 205 4.74 -22.27 12.76
CA ASN A 205 6.20 -22.14 12.71
C ASN A 205 6.70 -21.66 11.33
N LEU A 206 5.88 -21.81 10.28
CA LEU A 206 6.21 -21.39 8.91
C LEU A 206 6.03 -19.87 8.74
N SER A 207 6.77 -19.08 9.52
CA SER A 207 6.65 -17.61 9.56
C SER A 207 6.97 -16.90 8.25
N ARG A 208 7.74 -17.54 7.35
CA ARG A 208 8.12 -17.03 6.02
C ARG A 208 7.21 -17.54 4.89
N LEU A 209 6.19 -18.33 5.20
CA LEU A 209 5.28 -18.90 4.21
C LEU A 209 4.50 -17.78 3.52
N ILE A 210 4.55 -17.75 2.20
CA ILE A 210 3.87 -16.77 1.34
C ILE A 210 2.64 -17.43 0.70
N ARG A 211 2.78 -18.69 0.26
CA ARG A 211 1.71 -19.45 -0.38
C ARG A 211 1.53 -20.81 0.27
N LEU A 212 0.31 -21.08 0.71
CA LEU A 212 -0.11 -22.38 1.23
C LEU A 212 -1.27 -22.90 0.38
N ASP A 213 -1.05 -24.03 -0.28
CA ASP A 213 -2.05 -24.70 -1.08
C ASP A 213 -2.36 -26.09 -0.54
N LEU A 214 -3.60 -26.26 -0.07
CA LEU A 214 -4.14 -27.48 0.51
C LEU A 214 -5.49 -27.84 -0.11
N HIS A 215 -5.79 -27.34 -1.32
CA HIS A 215 -7.06 -27.63 -1.99
C HIS A 215 -7.24 -29.14 -2.26
N GLN A 216 -8.48 -29.62 -2.34
CA GLN A 216 -8.80 -31.03 -2.64
C GLN A 216 -8.16 -32.01 -1.63
N ASN A 217 -8.44 -31.81 -0.35
CA ASN A 217 -8.04 -32.68 0.75
C ASN A 217 -9.27 -33.10 1.58
N ARG A 218 -9.06 -33.70 2.76
CA ARG A 218 -10.10 -34.11 3.70
C ARG A 218 -10.02 -33.32 5.01
N ILE A 219 -9.48 -32.11 4.97
CA ILE A 219 -9.20 -31.32 6.17
C ILE A 219 -10.51 -30.83 6.79
N SER A 220 -10.72 -31.11 8.07
CA SER A 220 -11.95 -30.78 8.80
C SER A 220 -11.87 -29.49 9.62
N SER A 221 -10.66 -29.07 10.01
CA SER A 221 -10.41 -27.86 10.80
C SER A 221 -9.06 -27.22 10.47
N ILE A 222 -8.95 -25.92 10.77
CA ILE A 222 -7.70 -25.15 10.75
C ILE A 222 -7.30 -24.88 12.20
N PRO A 223 -6.06 -25.18 12.62
CA PRO A 223 -5.57 -24.96 13.98
C PRO A 223 -5.39 -23.47 14.29
N HIS A 224 -5.48 -23.10 15.57
CA HIS A 224 -5.29 -21.71 16.02
C HIS A 224 -3.88 -21.18 15.72
N SER A 225 -2.88 -22.06 15.61
CA SER A 225 -1.50 -21.71 15.33
C SER A 225 -1.28 -21.08 13.96
N ILE A 226 -2.28 -21.11 13.06
CA ILE A 226 -2.22 -20.44 11.76
C ILE A 226 -1.84 -18.96 11.87
N MET A 227 -2.17 -18.30 12.99
CA MET A 227 -1.77 -16.90 13.25
C MET A 227 -0.25 -16.65 13.17
N GLY A 228 0.58 -17.67 13.37
CA GLY A 228 2.04 -17.58 13.26
C GLY A 228 2.56 -17.38 11.82
N CYS A 229 1.75 -17.72 10.80
CA CYS A 229 2.08 -17.54 9.38
C CYS A 229 1.97 -16.07 8.92
N SER A 230 2.69 -15.17 9.59
CA SER A 230 2.59 -13.70 9.41
C SER A 230 2.92 -13.20 8.00
N SER A 231 3.65 -13.99 7.19
CA SER A 231 4.00 -13.66 5.81
C SER A 231 2.99 -14.16 4.76
N LEU A 232 1.95 -14.89 5.16
CA LEU A 232 1.06 -15.58 4.24
C LEU A 232 0.24 -14.60 3.40
N ALA A 233 0.34 -14.71 2.09
CA ALA A 233 -0.33 -13.86 1.11
C ALA A 233 -1.43 -14.60 0.35
N GLU A 234 -1.22 -15.89 0.08
CA GLU A 234 -2.16 -16.75 -0.64
C GLU A 234 -2.45 -18.02 0.16
N PHE A 235 -3.72 -18.26 0.44
CA PHE A 235 -4.15 -19.44 1.17
C PHE A 235 -5.33 -20.12 0.45
N TYR A 236 -5.07 -21.31 -0.07
CA TYR A 236 -6.03 -22.12 -0.81
C TYR A 236 -6.43 -23.36 -0.02
N MET A 237 -7.72 -23.44 0.33
CA MET A 237 -8.33 -24.53 1.12
C MET A 237 -9.60 -25.08 0.43
N GLY A 238 -9.81 -24.76 -0.85
CA GLY A 238 -10.99 -25.19 -1.58
C GLY A 238 -11.15 -26.71 -1.66
N ASN A 239 -12.39 -27.23 -1.72
CA ASN A 239 -12.70 -28.67 -1.75
C ASN A 239 -12.10 -29.43 -0.55
N ASN A 240 -12.46 -29.01 0.65
CA ASN A 240 -12.14 -29.69 1.90
C ASN A 240 -13.41 -29.99 2.70
N MET A 241 -13.26 -30.45 3.94
CA MET A 241 -14.36 -30.79 4.84
C MET A 241 -14.49 -29.76 5.98
N LEU A 242 -14.05 -28.51 5.77
CA LEU A 242 -14.02 -27.49 6.81
C LEU A 242 -15.44 -27.15 7.29
N SER A 243 -15.67 -27.29 8.59
CA SER A 243 -16.97 -27.00 9.22
C SER A 243 -17.05 -25.59 9.82
N SER A 244 -15.91 -25.04 10.24
CA SER A 244 -15.76 -23.72 10.83
C SER A 244 -14.34 -23.18 10.58
N LEU A 245 -14.15 -21.88 10.82
CA LEU A 245 -12.84 -21.22 10.80
C LEU A 245 -12.48 -20.75 12.22
N PRO A 246 -11.19 -20.82 12.62
CA PRO A 246 -10.72 -20.22 13.87
C PRO A 246 -10.81 -18.69 13.79
N SER A 247 -10.99 -18.02 14.94
CA SER A 247 -11.05 -16.54 14.96
C SER A 247 -9.66 -15.92 14.72
N GLU A 248 -8.62 -16.67 15.08
CA GLU A 248 -7.19 -16.33 14.99
C GLU A 248 -6.71 -16.16 13.54
N ILE A 249 -7.45 -16.70 12.55
CA ILE A 249 -7.15 -16.44 11.13
C ILE A 249 -7.19 -14.94 10.80
N GLY A 250 -7.93 -14.15 11.59
CA GLY A 250 -8.00 -12.69 11.49
C GLY A 250 -6.67 -11.95 11.65
N GLU A 251 -5.66 -12.57 12.27
CA GLU A 251 -4.34 -11.98 12.53
C GLU A 251 -3.39 -12.05 11.32
N LEU A 252 -3.78 -12.71 10.23
CA LEU A 252 -3.01 -12.80 8.99
C LEU A 252 -3.04 -11.48 8.21
N SER A 253 -2.22 -10.52 8.64
CA SER A 253 -2.22 -9.14 8.14
C SER A 253 -1.83 -8.97 6.66
N ARG A 254 -1.09 -9.93 6.09
CA ARG A 254 -0.60 -9.91 4.70
C ARG A 254 -1.45 -10.72 3.73
N LEU A 255 -2.48 -11.40 4.21
CA LEU A 255 -3.29 -12.29 3.39
C LEU A 255 -4.08 -11.48 2.35
N GLY A 256 -3.81 -11.74 1.06
CA GLY A 256 -4.46 -11.08 -0.07
C GLY A 256 -5.54 -11.95 -0.71
N THR A 257 -5.31 -13.26 -0.79
CA THR A 257 -6.23 -14.22 -1.40
C THR A 257 -6.53 -15.33 -0.41
N LEU A 258 -7.82 -15.50 -0.09
CA LEU A 258 -8.32 -16.60 0.74
C LEU A 258 -9.40 -17.35 -0.04
N ASP A 259 -9.10 -18.60 -0.38
CA ASP A 259 -10.01 -19.48 -1.10
C ASP A 259 -10.49 -20.62 -0.19
N LEU A 260 -11.78 -20.62 0.11
CA LEU A 260 -12.48 -21.59 0.94
C LEU A 260 -13.65 -22.24 0.21
N HIS A 261 -13.64 -22.21 -1.13
CA HIS A 261 -14.75 -22.72 -1.93
C HIS A 261 -15.01 -24.22 -1.68
N SER A 262 -16.23 -24.70 -1.90
CA SER A 262 -16.57 -26.14 -1.78
C SER A 262 -16.16 -26.75 -0.43
N ASN A 263 -16.61 -26.16 0.69
CA ASN A 263 -16.41 -26.65 2.05
C ASN A 263 -17.77 -26.82 2.75
N GLN A 264 -17.77 -27.07 4.07
CA GLN A 264 -18.98 -27.25 4.88
C GLN A 264 -19.15 -26.12 5.91
N LEU A 265 -18.68 -24.91 5.58
CA LEU A 265 -18.75 -23.77 6.50
C LEU A 265 -20.20 -23.40 6.75
N LYS A 266 -20.60 -23.36 8.02
CA LYS A 266 -21.95 -22.93 8.45
C LYS A 266 -22.03 -21.42 8.65
N ASP A 267 -20.96 -20.87 9.20
CA ASP A 267 -20.83 -19.46 9.53
C ASP A 267 -19.41 -18.97 9.21
N TYR A 268 -19.27 -17.65 9.01
CA TYR A 268 -17.99 -16.97 8.93
C TYR A 268 -17.75 -16.23 10.24
N PRO A 269 -16.69 -16.52 11.02
CA PRO A 269 -16.51 -15.94 12.33
C PRO A 269 -16.19 -14.44 12.24
N VAL A 270 -16.70 -13.66 13.19
CA VAL A 270 -16.43 -12.22 13.27
C VAL A 270 -14.92 -11.93 13.38
N GLY A 271 -14.15 -12.79 14.05
CA GLY A 271 -12.68 -12.68 14.13
C GLY A 271 -11.99 -12.66 12.77
N ALA A 272 -12.47 -13.47 11.81
CA ALA A 272 -11.91 -13.51 10.45
C ALA A 272 -12.18 -12.22 9.65
N CYS A 273 -13.14 -11.38 10.06
CA CYS A 273 -13.42 -10.09 9.42
C CYS A 273 -12.29 -9.06 9.61
N ARG A 274 -11.28 -9.35 10.45
CA ARG A 274 -10.06 -8.53 10.61
C ARG A 274 -9.07 -8.68 9.45
N LEU A 275 -9.25 -9.71 8.63
CA LEU A 275 -8.43 -9.97 7.45
C LEU A 275 -8.43 -8.80 6.46
N ARG A 276 -7.26 -8.55 5.85
CA ARG A 276 -7.06 -7.53 4.81
C ARG A 276 -7.06 -8.13 3.39
N VAL A 277 -7.87 -9.15 3.17
CA VAL A 277 -7.99 -9.86 1.89
C VAL A 277 -8.58 -8.99 0.77
N SER A 278 -8.12 -9.22 -0.44
CA SER A 278 -8.64 -8.65 -1.70
C SER A 278 -9.62 -9.60 -2.38
N VAL A 279 -9.35 -10.91 -2.32
CA VAL A 279 -10.19 -11.96 -2.88
C VAL A 279 -10.57 -12.94 -1.78
N LEU A 280 -11.87 -13.13 -1.56
CA LEU A 280 -12.45 -14.09 -0.63
C LEU A 280 -13.45 -14.96 -1.38
N ASP A 281 -13.14 -16.25 -1.54
CA ASP A 281 -14.06 -17.23 -2.11
C ASP A 281 -14.68 -18.10 -1.00
N LEU A 282 -15.99 -17.95 -0.82
CA LEU A 282 -16.82 -18.73 0.11
C LEU A 282 -17.88 -19.55 -0.64
N SER A 283 -17.75 -19.70 -1.96
CA SER A 283 -18.75 -20.38 -2.78
C SER A 283 -18.89 -21.86 -2.41
N ASN A 284 -20.06 -22.44 -2.71
CA ASN A 284 -20.40 -23.86 -2.45
C ASN A 284 -20.13 -24.30 -1.00
N ASN A 285 -20.56 -23.48 -0.03
CA ASN A 285 -20.55 -23.83 1.38
C ASN A 285 -21.99 -24.01 1.89
N THR A 286 -22.15 -24.18 3.20
CA THR A 286 -23.46 -24.26 3.86
C THR A 286 -23.84 -22.97 4.60
N LEU A 287 -23.30 -21.83 4.17
CA LEU A 287 -23.52 -20.54 4.82
C LEU A 287 -24.99 -20.13 4.71
N SER A 288 -25.62 -19.87 5.86
CA SER A 288 -27.02 -19.41 5.90
C SER A 288 -27.14 -17.90 5.96
N GLU A 289 -26.17 -17.25 6.59
CA GLU A 289 -26.02 -15.81 6.73
C GLU A 289 -24.54 -15.40 6.72
N LEU A 290 -24.29 -14.09 6.71
CA LEU A 290 -22.96 -13.52 6.83
C LEU A 290 -22.93 -12.49 7.95
N PRO A 291 -21.85 -12.43 8.75
CA PRO A 291 -21.69 -11.38 9.74
C PRO A 291 -21.64 -10.00 9.05
N PRO A 292 -22.41 -9.01 9.54
CA PRO A 292 -22.37 -7.65 9.02
C PRO A 292 -20.97 -7.02 9.01
N GLU A 293 -20.07 -7.50 9.87
CA GLU A 293 -18.67 -7.09 10.00
C GLU A 293 -17.84 -7.32 8.73
N ILE A 294 -18.22 -8.24 7.84
CA ILE A 294 -17.60 -8.35 6.50
C ILE A 294 -17.71 -7.02 5.75
N GLY A 295 -18.75 -6.23 5.99
CA GLY A 295 -18.90 -4.87 5.46
C GLY A 295 -17.78 -3.90 5.87
N LYS A 296 -16.98 -4.20 6.90
CA LYS A 296 -15.80 -3.42 7.35
C LYS A 296 -14.53 -3.76 6.57
N MET A 297 -14.49 -4.88 5.83
CA MET A 297 -13.33 -5.34 5.07
C MET A 297 -13.09 -4.47 3.81
N THR A 298 -12.44 -3.32 4.00
CA THR A 298 -12.31 -2.30 2.93
C THR A 298 -11.35 -2.66 1.80
N THR A 299 -10.49 -3.65 2.01
CA THR A 299 -9.59 -4.19 0.99
C THR A 299 -10.29 -5.17 0.04
N LEU A 300 -11.46 -5.69 0.41
CA LEU A 300 -12.12 -6.77 -0.30
C LEU A 300 -12.71 -6.29 -1.63
N ARG A 301 -12.13 -6.75 -2.73
CA ARG A 301 -12.53 -6.41 -4.10
C ARG A 301 -13.46 -7.45 -4.70
N LYS A 302 -13.27 -8.71 -4.35
CA LYS A 302 -14.03 -9.85 -4.88
C LYS A 302 -14.45 -10.79 -3.76
N LEU A 303 -15.75 -10.89 -3.54
CA LEU A 303 -16.40 -11.82 -2.61
C LEU A 303 -17.30 -12.76 -3.41
N LEU A 304 -17.02 -14.06 -3.38
CA LEU A 304 -17.82 -15.09 -4.05
C LEU A 304 -18.62 -15.89 -3.03
N LEU A 305 -19.94 -15.98 -3.24
CA LEU A 305 -20.89 -16.62 -2.32
C LEU A 305 -21.85 -17.59 -3.01
N THR A 306 -21.70 -17.78 -4.31
CA THR A 306 -22.55 -18.65 -5.13
C THR A 306 -22.61 -20.06 -4.56
N GLY A 307 -23.77 -20.72 -4.60
CA GLY A 307 -23.92 -22.09 -4.12
C GLY A 307 -24.09 -22.24 -2.60
N ASN A 308 -24.28 -21.14 -1.86
CA ASN A 308 -24.67 -21.18 -0.44
C ASN A 308 -26.20 -21.05 -0.27
N PRO A 309 -26.81 -21.69 0.75
CA PRO A 309 -28.22 -21.56 1.09
C PRO A 309 -28.52 -20.23 1.82
N MET A 310 -28.15 -19.09 1.23
CA MET A 310 -28.31 -17.75 1.81
C MET A 310 -29.80 -17.43 2.02
N ARG A 311 -30.28 -17.46 3.27
CA ARG A 311 -31.70 -17.20 3.58
C ARG A 311 -32.02 -15.71 3.70
N THR A 312 -31.05 -14.92 4.16
CA THR A 312 -31.23 -13.52 4.53
C THR A 312 -30.87 -12.53 3.42
N LEU A 313 -30.16 -12.98 2.38
CA LEU A 313 -29.70 -12.15 1.26
C LEU A 313 -30.51 -12.43 0.00
N ARG A 314 -30.92 -11.38 -0.71
CA ARG A 314 -31.52 -11.50 -2.05
C ARG A 314 -30.49 -12.05 -3.04
N SER A 315 -30.92 -12.89 -3.97
CA SER A 315 -30.06 -13.49 -5.02
C SER A 315 -29.30 -12.45 -5.86
N SER A 316 -29.90 -11.28 -6.08
CA SER A 316 -29.26 -10.17 -6.80
C SER A 316 -28.06 -9.56 -6.07
N LEU A 317 -28.01 -9.64 -4.72
CA LEU A 317 -26.87 -9.19 -3.93
C LEU A 317 -25.79 -10.28 -3.85
N VAL A 318 -26.19 -11.54 -3.78
CA VAL A 318 -25.28 -12.70 -3.75
C VAL A 318 -24.50 -12.84 -5.07
N ASN A 319 -25.18 -12.63 -6.20
CA ASN A 319 -24.58 -12.71 -7.54
C ASN A 319 -24.13 -11.34 -8.09
N GLY A 320 -24.33 -10.28 -7.31
CA GLY A 320 -24.07 -8.90 -7.70
C GLY A 320 -22.62 -8.45 -7.47
N PRO A 321 -22.29 -7.18 -7.77
CA PRO A 321 -20.97 -6.63 -7.53
C PRO A 321 -20.68 -6.54 -6.02
N THR A 322 -19.50 -7.02 -5.61
CA THR A 322 -19.05 -7.07 -4.20
C THR A 322 -19.28 -5.75 -3.43
N PRO A 323 -19.00 -4.54 -3.97
CA PRO A 323 -19.23 -3.30 -3.23
C PRO A 323 -20.68 -3.05 -2.81
N ALA A 324 -21.66 -3.53 -3.60
CA ALA A 324 -23.08 -3.38 -3.26
C ALA A 324 -23.46 -4.27 -2.06
N LEU A 325 -22.96 -5.50 -2.05
CA LEU A 325 -23.15 -6.43 -0.94
C LEU A 325 -22.46 -5.92 0.34
N LEU A 326 -21.23 -5.41 0.25
CA LEU A 326 -20.52 -4.84 1.40
C LEU A 326 -21.26 -3.64 2.00
N ARG A 327 -21.86 -2.80 1.15
CA ARG A 327 -22.70 -1.67 1.60
C ARG A 327 -23.95 -2.15 2.33
N TYR A 328 -24.61 -3.19 1.79
CA TYR A 328 -25.76 -3.81 2.44
C TYR A 328 -25.39 -4.39 3.82
N LEU A 329 -24.33 -5.20 3.90
CA LEU A 329 -23.87 -5.77 5.17
C LEU A 329 -23.53 -4.68 6.19
N ARG A 330 -22.86 -3.60 5.75
CA ARG A 330 -22.54 -2.47 6.63
C ARG A 330 -23.79 -1.79 7.21
N SER A 331 -24.89 -1.72 6.46
CA SER A 331 -26.16 -1.15 6.95
C SER A 331 -26.89 -2.04 7.97
N ARG A 332 -26.45 -3.30 8.14
CA ARG A 332 -27.05 -4.32 9.02
C ARG A 332 -26.21 -4.59 10.27
N LEU A 333 -25.09 -3.90 10.45
CA LEU A 333 -24.37 -3.92 11.71
C LEU A 333 -25.34 -3.41 12.78
N PRO A 334 -25.56 -4.15 13.88
CA PRO A 334 -26.38 -3.65 14.97
C PRO A 334 -25.82 -2.30 15.39
N GLU A 335 -26.70 -1.30 15.48
CA GLU A 335 -26.45 -0.16 16.33
C GLU A 335 -26.26 -0.77 17.72
N ASN A 336 -24.99 -0.98 18.12
CA ASN A 336 -24.70 -1.44 19.47
C ASN A 336 -25.48 -0.55 20.43
N GLU A 337 -26.23 -1.18 21.34
CA GLU A 337 -26.89 -0.57 22.48
C GLU A 337 -25.85 0.04 23.45
N ASP A 338 -25.16 1.06 22.96
CA ASP A 338 -24.57 2.17 23.71
C ASP A 338 -25.06 3.50 23.09
N SER A 339 -26.25 3.44 22.49
CA SER A 339 -26.91 4.54 21.80
C SER A 339 -28.10 5.06 22.61
N LEU A 340 -27.86 5.60 23.80
CA LEU A 340 -28.68 6.73 24.28
C LEU A 340 -27.74 7.80 24.83
N THR A 341 -27.40 8.73 23.94
CA THR A 341 -26.55 9.93 24.07
C THR A 341 -25.07 9.83 23.67
N ALA A 342 -24.74 9.03 22.65
CA ALA A 342 -23.44 9.14 21.99
C ALA A 342 -23.39 10.36 21.04
N LYS A 343 -22.77 11.44 21.53
CA LYS A 343 -22.07 12.41 20.69
C LYS A 343 -21.14 11.64 19.75
N THR A 344 -21.18 11.92 18.44
CA THR A 344 -20.12 11.56 17.49
C THR A 344 -18.76 11.82 18.14
N THR A 345 -18.00 10.76 18.41
CA THR A 345 -16.64 10.90 18.92
C THR A 345 -15.80 11.54 17.81
N LYS A 346 -14.98 12.52 18.21
CA LYS A 346 -14.19 13.36 17.29
C LYS A 346 -13.27 12.50 16.42
N ASP A 347 -12.83 11.35 16.94
CA ASP A 347 -11.87 10.45 16.30
C ASP A 347 -12.45 9.73 15.06
N ASP A 348 -13.76 9.45 15.02
CA ASP A 348 -14.41 8.82 13.87
C ASP A 348 -14.54 9.79 12.68
N VAL A 349 -14.81 11.07 12.98
CA VAL A 349 -14.88 12.13 11.96
C VAL A 349 -13.49 12.43 11.40
N VAL A 350 -12.48 12.43 12.27
CA VAL A 350 -11.07 12.56 11.85
C VAL A 350 -10.66 11.40 10.95
N ALA A 351 -10.92 10.16 11.35
CA ALA A 351 -10.55 9.00 10.55
C ALA A 351 -11.26 8.98 9.18
N MET A 352 -12.50 9.45 9.11
CA MET A 352 -13.24 9.58 7.85
C MET A 352 -12.62 10.66 6.93
N ALA A 353 -12.30 11.83 7.47
CA ALA A 353 -11.68 12.92 6.72
C ALA A 353 -10.26 12.55 6.23
N THR A 354 -9.46 11.87 7.06
CA THR A 354 -8.13 11.37 6.66
C THR A 354 -8.24 10.42 5.46
N ARG A 355 -9.22 9.52 5.46
CA ARG A 355 -9.42 8.57 4.34
C ARG A 355 -9.89 9.26 3.06
N LEU A 356 -10.74 10.28 3.17
CA LEU A 356 -11.17 11.08 2.02
C LEU A 356 -10.01 11.89 1.43
N SER A 357 -9.13 12.42 2.29
CA SER A 357 -7.99 13.24 1.88
C SER A 357 -7.00 12.52 0.96
N ILE A 358 -6.86 11.19 1.08
CA ILE A 358 -6.01 10.37 0.20
C ILE A 358 -6.50 10.43 -1.25
N THR A 359 -7.81 10.52 -1.47
CA THR A 359 -8.40 10.55 -2.81
C THR A 359 -8.58 11.96 -3.37
N THR A 360 -8.91 12.93 -2.50
CA THR A 360 -9.23 14.30 -2.91
C THR A 360 -8.04 15.24 -2.86
N LYS A 361 -6.95 14.86 -2.19
CA LYS A 361 -5.86 15.76 -1.74
C LYS A 361 -6.34 16.92 -0.86
N GLU A 362 -7.57 16.84 -0.34
CA GLU A 362 -8.17 17.84 0.53
C GLU A 362 -8.57 17.20 1.86
N LEU A 363 -8.05 17.74 2.95
CA LEU A 363 -8.46 17.37 4.30
C LEU A 363 -9.44 18.41 4.84
N ASN A 364 -10.68 18.01 5.10
CA ASN A 364 -11.69 18.87 5.69
C ASN A 364 -12.13 18.34 7.06
N LEU A 365 -11.84 19.11 8.11
CA LEU A 365 -12.20 18.87 9.50
C LEU A 365 -12.89 20.09 10.13
N GLU A 366 -13.58 20.89 9.31
CA GLU A 366 -14.33 22.06 9.77
C GLU A 366 -15.37 21.67 10.84
N GLY A 367 -15.38 22.40 11.97
CA GLY A 367 -16.48 22.31 12.94
C GLY A 367 -16.54 21.00 13.74
N THR A 368 -15.45 20.21 13.75
CA THR A 368 -15.38 18.90 14.41
C THR A 368 -15.13 18.97 15.93
N GLY A 369 -14.92 20.18 16.47
CA GLY A 369 -14.68 20.44 17.88
C GLY A 369 -13.30 20.02 18.37
N LEU A 370 -12.30 19.88 17.48
CA LEU A 370 -10.95 19.45 17.82
C LEU A 370 -10.25 20.45 18.76
N SER A 371 -9.55 19.96 19.78
CA SER A 371 -8.69 20.77 20.66
C SER A 371 -7.21 20.72 20.25
N ALA A 372 -6.81 19.66 19.55
CA ALA A 372 -5.51 19.48 18.92
C ALA A 372 -5.71 18.70 17.62
N VAL A 373 -4.80 18.86 16.67
CA VAL A 373 -4.89 18.13 15.39
C VAL A 373 -4.20 16.77 15.54
N PRO A 374 -4.87 15.65 15.23
CA PRO A 374 -4.29 14.32 15.42
C PRO A 374 -3.09 14.07 14.48
N SER A 375 -2.05 13.43 15.00
CA SER A 375 -0.78 13.19 14.29
C SER A 375 -0.92 12.24 13.11
N GLU A 376 -1.90 11.33 13.18
CA GLU A 376 -2.16 10.25 12.21
C GLU A 376 -2.63 10.79 10.86
N VAL A 377 -3.14 12.03 10.83
CA VAL A 377 -3.66 12.66 9.61
C VAL A 377 -2.54 13.04 8.64
N TRP A 378 -1.33 13.26 9.16
CA TRP A 378 -0.20 13.82 8.43
C TRP A 378 0.71 12.78 7.77
N GLU A 379 0.50 11.48 8.00
CA GLU A 379 1.31 10.39 7.44
C GLU A 379 1.23 10.28 5.91
N THR A 380 0.19 10.84 5.31
CA THR A 380 -0.11 10.67 3.88
C THR A 380 0.71 11.60 2.96
N GLY A 381 1.37 12.64 3.49
CA GLY A 381 2.39 13.48 2.83
C GLY A 381 1.97 14.31 1.60
N ASP A 382 0.88 13.96 0.91
CA ASP A 382 0.45 14.53 -0.39
C ASP A 382 -0.92 15.25 -0.27
N ILE A 383 -1.03 16.18 0.67
CA ILE A 383 -2.23 17.01 0.89
C ILE A 383 -2.01 18.40 0.30
N ALA A 384 -2.93 18.86 -0.55
CA ALA A 384 -2.86 20.18 -1.19
C ALA A 384 -3.69 21.23 -0.46
N LYS A 385 -4.77 20.85 0.22
CA LYS A 385 -5.65 21.77 0.97
C LYS A 385 -6.07 21.18 2.30
N VAL A 386 -6.00 22.02 3.34
CA VAL A 386 -6.37 21.65 4.72
C VAL A 386 -7.34 22.70 5.26
N ASP A 387 -8.51 22.24 5.70
CA ASP A 387 -9.49 23.04 6.42
C ASP A 387 -9.70 22.50 7.84
N LEU A 388 -9.26 23.27 8.82
CA LEU A 388 -9.40 23.00 10.25
C LEU A 388 -10.24 24.09 10.94
N SER A 389 -11.06 24.82 10.17
CA SER A 389 -11.80 25.96 10.70
C SER A 389 -12.87 25.57 11.73
N LYS A 390 -13.31 26.53 12.55
CA LYS A 390 -14.38 26.36 13.56
C LYS A 390 -14.10 25.24 14.57
N ASN A 391 -12.85 25.07 14.96
CA ASN A 391 -12.45 24.13 16.01
C ASN A 391 -12.02 24.88 17.28
N SER A 392 -11.42 24.17 18.24
CA SER A 392 -10.85 24.72 19.48
C SER A 392 -9.34 24.48 19.56
N ILE A 393 -8.65 24.50 18.42
CA ILE A 393 -7.21 24.21 18.30
C ILE A 393 -6.41 25.37 18.90
N GLU A 394 -5.49 25.06 19.83
CA GLU A 394 -4.61 26.06 20.45
C GLU A 394 -3.23 26.14 19.79
N GLU A 395 -2.70 25.01 19.31
CA GLU A 395 -1.39 24.88 18.69
C GLU A 395 -1.44 23.90 17.51
N LEU A 396 -0.55 24.10 16.53
CA LEU A 396 -0.43 23.22 15.37
C LEU A 396 0.66 22.16 15.61
N PRO A 397 0.45 20.92 15.16
CA PRO A 397 1.46 19.86 15.26
C PRO A 397 2.68 20.16 14.36
N MET A 398 3.88 19.80 14.81
CA MET A 398 5.12 19.98 14.04
C MET A 398 5.13 19.11 12.79
N GLU A 399 4.39 18.00 12.80
CA GLU A 399 4.23 17.05 11.70
C GLU A 399 3.66 17.71 10.43
N LEU A 400 2.88 18.80 10.57
CA LEU A 400 2.37 19.60 9.46
C LEU A 400 3.50 20.17 8.59
N SER A 401 4.70 20.37 9.14
CA SER A 401 5.87 20.82 8.38
C SER A 401 6.33 19.82 7.30
N SER A 402 5.90 18.55 7.39
CA SER A 402 6.21 17.51 6.41
C SER A 402 5.36 17.61 5.14
N CYS A 403 4.24 18.34 5.18
CA CYS A 403 3.31 18.49 4.06
C CYS A 403 3.77 19.56 3.04
N THR A 404 4.90 19.32 2.36
CA THR A 404 5.50 20.27 1.41
C THR A 404 4.62 20.59 0.18
N SER A 405 3.63 19.74 -0.12
CA SER A 405 2.66 19.94 -1.21
C SER A 405 1.52 20.90 -0.87
N LEU A 406 1.42 21.39 0.39
CA LEU A 406 0.28 22.16 0.85
C LEU A 406 0.21 23.54 0.20
N GLN A 407 -0.94 23.85 -0.42
CA GLN A 407 -1.21 25.12 -1.11
C GLN A 407 -2.19 26.00 -0.34
N THR A 408 -3.15 25.41 0.39
CA THR A 408 -4.19 26.14 1.12
C THR A 408 -4.31 25.62 2.55
N LEU A 409 -4.19 26.52 3.53
CA LEU A 409 -4.35 26.23 4.95
C LEU A 409 -5.37 27.17 5.58
N ILE A 410 -6.47 26.60 6.07
CA ILE A 410 -7.59 27.33 6.69
C ILE A 410 -7.67 26.96 8.17
N LEU A 411 -7.43 27.95 9.03
CA LEU A 411 -7.38 27.85 10.50
C LEU A 411 -8.37 28.82 11.17
N SER A 412 -9.29 29.38 10.40
CA SER A 412 -10.31 30.33 10.82
C SER A 412 -11.08 29.88 12.06
N ARG A 413 -11.35 30.79 13.00
CA ARG A 413 -12.17 30.54 14.20
C ARG A 413 -11.66 29.37 15.06
N ASN A 414 -10.41 29.48 15.51
CA ASN A 414 -9.79 28.56 16.46
C ASN A 414 -9.32 29.31 17.73
N LYS A 415 -8.48 28.69 18.56
CA LYS A 415 -7.91 29.26 19.78
C LYS A 415 -6.39 29.45 19.68
N ILE A 416 -5.87 29.62 18.47
CA ILE A 416 -4.42 29.72 18.23
C ILE A 416 -3.90 31.03 18.85
N LYS A 417 -2.91 30.91 19.74
CA LYS A 417 -2.34 32.05 20.50
C LYS A 417 -1.06 32.61 19.89
N GLU A 418 -0.31 31.79 19.16
CA GLU A 418 1.02 32.16 18.66
C GLU A 418 1.11 31.97 17.15
N TRP A 419 1.96 32.78 16.50
CA TRP A 419 2.22 32.67 15.07
C TRP A 419 3.03 31.41 14.76
N PRO A 420 2.55 30.48 13.91
CA PRO A 420 3.22 29.21 13.65
C PRO A 420 4.37 29.35 12.63
N GLY A 421 5.34 30.22 12.92
CA GLY A 421 6.42 30.59 11.99
C GLY A 421 7.31 29.43 11.55
N GLU A 422 7.68 28.54 12.47
CA GLU A 422 8.55 27.38 12.17
C GLU A 422 7.88 26.39 11.22
N ILE A 423 6.57 26.13 11.38
CA ILE A 423 5.82 25.25 10.49
C ILE A 423 5.67 25.89 9.11
N LEU A 424 5.28 27.17 9.08
CA LEU A 424 5.08 27.92 7.83
C LEU A 424 6.37 28.00 6.99
N LYS A 425 7.54 28.08 7.63
CA LYS A 425 8.84 28.14 6.95
C LYS A 425 9.14 26.92 6.08
N SER A 426 8.56 25.76 6.41
CA SER A 426 8.73 24.52 5.65
C SER A 426 7.72 24.38 4.49
N LEU A 427 6.66 25.20 4.47
CA LEU A 427 5.55 25.11 3.51
C LEU A 427 5.76 26.02 2.29
N ASN A 428 6.75 25.67 1.46
CA ASN A 428 7.19 26.51 0.34
C ASN A 428 6.14 26.75 -0.76
N ASN A 429 5.12 25.88 -0.86
CA ASN A 429 4.07 25.95 -1.89
C ASN A 429 2.79 26.64 -1.38
N LEU A 430 2.79 27.15 -0.15
CA LEU A 430 1.60 27.74 0.44
C LEU A 430 1.21 29.04 -0.27
N SER A 431 -0.01 29.07 -0.80
CA SER A 431 -0.57 30.19 -1.56
C SER A 431 -1.71 30.90 -0.82
N CYS A 432 -2.42 30.19 0.06
CA CYS A 432 -3.54 30.73 0.82
C CYS A 432 -3.42 30.36 2.31
N LEU A 433 -3.43 31.36 3.18
CA LEU A 433 -3.43 31.21 4.63
C LEU A 433 -4.56 32.02 5.25
N LYS A 434 -5.48 31.34 5.93
CA LYS A 434 -6.57 31.98 6.69
C LYS A 434 -6.42 31.69 8.16
N LEU A 435 -6.22 32.74 8.96
CA LEU A 435 -6.03 32.70 10.40
C LEU A 435 -7.03 33.60 11.14
N ASP A 436 -8.11 34.01 10.48
CA ASP A 436 -9.07 34.92 11.05
C ASP A 436 -9.72 34.37 12.33
N SER A 437 -10.16 35.28 13.19
CA SER A 437 -10.89 34.97 14.41
C SER A 437 -10.14 34.03 15.36
N ASN A 438 -8.82 34.23 15.53
CA ASN A 438 -8.01 33.56 16.53
C ASN A 438 -7.52 34.56 17.60
N PRO A 439 -7.20 34.12 18.83
CA PRO A 439 -6.63 34.97 19.87
C PRO A 439 -5.10 35.12 19.74
N LEU A 440 -4.60 35.45 18.55
CA LEU A 440 -3.16 35.63 18.31
C LEU A 440 -2.59 36.77 19.16
N ARG A 441 -1.55 36.48 19.96
CA ARG A 441 -0.90 37.45 20.86
C ARG A 441 -0.05 38.46 20.11
N GLN A 442 0.86 37.97 19.28
CA GLN A 442 1.76 38.79 18.47
C GLN A 442 2.33 37.97 17.31
N ILE A 443 2.44 38.62 16.15
CA ILE A 443 3.16 38.11 14.99
C ILE A 443 4.58 38.70 15.06
N PRO A 444 5.63 37.87 15.09
CA PRO A 444 7.02 38.34 15.09
C PRO A 444 7.30 39.24 13.88
N SER A 445 8.20 40.21 14.02
CA SER A 445 8.55 41.14 12.92
C SER A 445 9.11 40.45 11.67
N HIS A 446 9.73 39.27 11.85
CA HIS A 446 10.23 38.41 10.78
C HIS A 446 9.24 37.28 10.40
N GLY A 447 8.07 37.21 11.03
CA GLY A 447 7.11 36.11 10.88
C GLY A 447 6.58 35.95 9.44
N PHE A 448 6.49 37.05 8.68
CA PHE A 448 6.04 37.04 7.28
C PHE A 448 7.11 36.56 6.29
N GLN A 449 8.39 36.46 6.69
CA GLN A 449 9.45 35.95 5.82
C GLN A 449 9.24 34.48 5.45
N ALA A 450 8.62 33.72 6.36
CA ALA A 450 8.27 32.32 6.14
C ALA A 450 7.20 32.10 5.06
N VAL A 451 6.45 33.14 4.67
CA VAL A 451 5.26 33.03 3.81
C VAL A 451 5.32 33.94 2.56
N SER A 452 6.53 34.19 2.05
CA SER A 452 6.80 35.12 0.94
C SER A 452 6.05 34.84 -0.37
N MET A 453 5.57 33.60 -0.58
CA MET A 453 4.87 33.16 -1.79
C MET A 453 3.33 33.26 -1.70
N LEU A 454 2.79 33.73 -0.57
CA LEU A 454 1.33 33.84 -0.38
C LEU A 454 0.68 34.78 -1.40
N GLN A 455 -0.49 34.35 -1.87
CA GLN A 455 -1.42 35.13 -2.69
C GLN A 455 -2.61 35.62 -1.86
N ILE A 456 -3.05 34.85 -0.85
CA ILE A 456 -4.20 35.16 -0.01
C ILE A 456 -3.78 35.08 1.46
N LEU A 457 -4.01 36.16 2.21
CA LEU A 457 -3.78 36.23 3.65
C LEU A 457 -4.97 36.85 4.36
N ASP A 458 -5.55 36.10 5.31
CA ASP A 458 -6.61 36.60 6.18
C ASP A 458 -6.18 36.53 7.66
N LEU A 459 -6.06 37.71 8.27
CA LEU A 459 -5.73 37.89 9.70
C LEU A 459 -6.86 38.58 10.46
N SER A 460 -8.06 38.64 9.89
CA SER A 460 -9.19 39.37 10.46
C SER A 460 -9.52 38.92 11.88
N GLY A 461 -9.87 39.84 12.79
CA GLY A 461 -10.27 39.53 14.15
C GLY A 461 -9.14 39.12 15.10
N ASN A 462 -7.88 39.10 14.64
CA ASN A 462 -6.71 38.90 15.50
C ASN A 462 -6.26 40.22 16.13
N ILE A 463 -6.94 40.61 17.20
CA ILE A 463 -6.78 41.89 17.90
C ILE A 463 -5.33 42.09 18.37
N SER A 464 -4.71 43.22 18.01
CA SER A 464 -3.36 43.63 18.45
C SER A 464 -2.23 42.65 18.11
N SER A 465 -2.47 41.70 17.21
CA SER A 465 -1.50 40.70 16.80
C SER A 465 -0.42 41.24 15.86
N LEU A 466 -0.69 42.31 15.11
CA LEU A 466 0.24 42.84 14.12
C LEU A 466 1.43 43.56 14.81
N PRO A 467 2.66 43.40 14.28
CA PRO A 467 3.79 44.19 14.74
C PRO A 467 3.61 45.66 14.36
N GLN A 468 4.32 46.55 15.05
CA GLN A 468 4.24 48.01 14.82
C GLN A 468 4.53 48.39 13.36
N ASN A 469 5.47 47.71 12.71
CA ASN A 469 5.78 47.86 11.29
C ASN A 469 5.62 46.51 10.59
N PRO A 470 4.41 46.18 10.09
CA PRO A 470 4.17 44.92 9.42
C PRO A 470 4.78 44.95 8.01
N ALA A 471 5.80 44.13 7.80
CA ALA A 471 6.55 44.04 6.55
C ALA A 471 5.79 43.23 5.47
N PHE A 472 4.55 43.61 5.14
CA PHE A 472 3.74 42.95 4.12
C PHE A 472 4.41 42.93 2.74
N SER A 473 5.28 43.91 2.47
CA SER A 473 6.07 44.02 1.23
C SER A 473 6.99 42.80 0.96
N ILE A 474 7.25 41.96 1.95
CA ILE A 474 7.98 40.69 1.82
C ILE A 474 7.16 39.64 1.04
N MET A 475 5.85 39.83 0.89
CA MET A 475 4.94 38.97 0.13
C MET A 475 4.51 39.68 -1.17
N PRO A 476 5.38 39.81 -2.19
CA PRO A 476 5.08 40.59 -3.39
C PRO A 476 3.98 39.98 -4.27
N GLN A 477 3.67 38.69 -4.08
CA GLN A 477 2.65 37.95 -4.84
C GLN A 477 1.24 38.08 -4.26
N LEU A 478 1.07 38.85 -3.17
CA LEU A 478 -0.20 38.97 -2.47
C LEU A 478 -1.26 39.65 -3.35
N ARG A 479 -2.41 39.00 -3.47
CA ARG A 479 -3.59 39.43 -4.23
C ARG A 479 -4.75 39.79 -3.31
N GLU A 480 -4.92 39.06 -2.21
CA GLU A 480 -6.01 39.29 -1.26
C GLU A 480 -5.44 39.45 0.15
N LEU A 481 -5.77 40.57 0.79
CA LEU A 481 -5.35 40.88 2.15
C LEU A 481 -6.56 41.32 2.98
N HIS A 482 -6.88 40.53 4.00
CA HIS A 482 -7.96 40.81 4.93
C HIS A 482 -7.41 41.08 6.33
N LEU A 483 -7.66 42.31 6.82
CA LEU A 483 -7.21 42.83 8.11
C LEU A 483 -8.41 43.44 8.87
N ARG A 484 -9.59 42.85 8.73
CA ARG A 484 -10.80 43.34 9.39
C ARG A 484 -10.68 43.21 10.91
N ARG A 485 -11.04 44.22 11.69
CA ARG A 485 -11.06 44.16 13.18
C ARG A 485 -9.71 43.75 13.80
N VAL A 486 -8.61 44.34 13.33
CA VAL A 486 -7.26 44.11 13.86
C VAL A 486 -6.80 45.27 14.78
N GLN A 487 -7.61 46.32 14.93
CA GLN A 487 -7.31 47.56 15.68
C GLN A 487 -6.25 48.45 15.03
N LEU A 488 -6.23 48.50 13.70
CA LEU A 488 -5.37 49.44 12.97
C LEU A 488 -5.84 50.89 13.18
N HIS A 489 -4.92 51.78 13.53
CA HIS A 489 -5.17 53.24 13.60
C HIS A 489 -4.80 53.98 12.31
N GLU A 490 -3.88 53.41 11.55
CA GLU A 490 -3.40 53.90 10.27
C GLU A 490 -3.18 52.72 9.31
N ILE A 491 -3.17 53.00 8.02
CA ILE A 491 -2.85 51.99 7.00
C ILE A 491 -1.32 51.89 6.88
N PRO A 492 -0.72 50.70 7.08
CA PRO A 492 0.72 50.53 6.93
C PRO A 492 1.18 50.91 5.51
N SER A 493 2.14 51.82 5.38
CA SER A 493 2.63 52.33 4.09
C SER A 493 3.25 51.24 3.20
N ASP A 494 3.74 50.15 3.79
CA ASP A 494 4.27 49.00 3.05
C ASP A 494 3.21 48.27 2.19
N ILE A 495 1.91 48.43 2.48
CA ILE A 495 0.83 47.88 1.63
C ILE A 495 0.87 48.51 0.24
N LEU A 496 1.30 49.77 0.11
CA LEU A 496 1.43 50.46 -1.18
C LEU A 496 2.46 49.81 -2.11
N LYS A 497 3.36 48.97 -1.59
CA LYS A 497 4.34 48.23 -2.39
C LYS A 497 3.73 46.99 -3.07
N LEU A 498 2.52 46.56 -2.69
CA LEU A 498 1.85 45.36 -3.18
C LEU A 498 1.10 45.61 -4.50
N LYS A 499 1.83 45.75 -5.60
CA LYS A 499 1.26 46.13 -6.90
C LYS A 499 0.28 45.11 -7.51
N HIS A 500 0.30 43.87 -7.03
CA HIS A 500 -0.58 42.79 -7.47
C HIS A 500 -1.85 42.64 -6.61
N LEU A 501 -2.02 43.49 -5.59
CA LEU A 501 -3.16 43.41 -4.69
C LEU A 501 -4.46 43.76 -5.43
N GLN A 502 -5.45 42.87 -5.31
CA GLN A 502 -6.77 42.92 -5.93
C GLN A 502 -7.86 43.21 -4.89
N ILE A 503 -7.77 42.57 -3.71
CA ILE A 503 -8.74 42.74 -2.63
C ILE A 503 -8.02 43.20 -1.37
N LEU A 504 -8.48 44.33 -0.82
CA LEU A 504 -8.00 44.86 0.45
C LEU A 504 -9.18 45.14 1.38
N ASP A 505 -9.32 44.33 2.43
CA ASP A 505 -10.32 44.52 3.47
C ASP A 505 -9.67 45.08 4.75
N LEU A 506 -9.99 46.33 5.05
CA LEU A 506 -9.57 47.08 6.22
C LEU A 506 -10.77 47.46 7.10
N SER A 507 -11.91 46.80 6.93
CA SER A 507 -13.15 47.14 7.63
C SER A 507 -13.06 46.95 9.14
N GLN A 508 -13.91 47.65 9.90
CA GLN A 508 -14.02 47.53 11.36
C GLN A 508 -12.69 47.77 12.11
N ASN A 509 -11.90 48.74 11.66
CA ASN A 509 -10.69 49.20 12.35
C ASN A 509 -10.91 50.62 12.93
N SER A 510 -9.84 51.28 13.33
CA SER A 510 -9.84 52.64 13.88
C SER A 510 -9.10 53.62 12.97
N ILE A 511 -9.11 53.37 11.65
CA ILE A 511 -8.34 54.13 10.66
C ILE A 511 -8.94 55.53 10.52
N GLN A 512 -8.10 56.56 10.61
CA GLN A 512 -8.53 57.96 10.52
C GLN A 512 -8.29 58.61 9.16
N THR A 513 -7.21 58.20 8.50
CA THR A 513 -6.77 58.77 7.22
C THR A 513 -6.26 57.67 6.31
N ILE A 514 -6.36 57.91 5.00
CA ILE A 514 -5.75 57.08 3.96
C ILE A 514 -4.46 57.78 3.54
N PRO A 515 -3.31 57.08 3.49
CA PRO A 515 -2.05 57.69 3.11
C PRO A 515 -2.06 58.12 1.62
N GLU A 516 -1.26 59.14 1.31
CA GLU A 516 -0.96 59.52 -0.08
C GLU A 516 -0.23 58.38 -0.80
N GLY A 517 -0.41 58.24 -2.11
CA GLY A 517 0.21 57.16 -2.89
C GLY A 517 -0.66 55.92 -3.11
N PHE A 518 -1.94 55.93 -2.69
CA PHE A 518 -2.86 54.80 -2.90
C PHE A 518 -3.15 54.50 -4.38
N GLU A 519 -2.94 55.48 -5.26
CA GLU A 519 -3.11 55.38 -6.70
C GLU A 519 -2.17 54.37 -7.37
N VAL A 520 -1.09 53.97 -6.69
CA VAL A 520 -0.12 52.98 -7.22
C VAL A 520 -0.67 51.55 -7.24
N LEU A 521 -1.77 51.27 -6.53
CA LEU A 521 -2.41 49.96 -6.46
C LEU A 521 -3.34 49.72 -7.65
N THR A 522 -2.79 49.79 -8.87
CA THR A 522 -3.56 49.72 -10.12
C THR A 522 -4.25 48.38 -10.39
N SER A 523 -3.91 47.33 -9.62
CA SER A 523 -4.57 46.01 -9.72
C SER A 523 -5.77 45.86 -8.79
N LEU A 524 -6.03 46.86 -7.92
CA LEU A 524 -7.03 46.77 -6.86
C LEU A 524 -8.44 46.85 -7.45
N THR A 525 -9.24 45.82 -7.17
CA THR A 525 -10.64 45.66 -7.61
C THR A 525 -11.63 45.90 -6.50
N GLU A 526 -11.30 45.54 -5.25
CA GLU A 526 -12.14 45.73 -4.07
C GLU A 526 -11.35 46.35 -2.92
N LEU A 527 -11.89 47.44 -2.37
CA LEU A 527 -11.38 48.13 -1.19
C LEU A 527 -12.52 48.31 -0.18
N ASP A 528 -12.43 47.58 0.93
CA ASP A 528 -13.37 47.71 2.03
C ASP A 528 -12.75 48.54 3.18
N LEU A 529 -13.30 49.72 3.40
CA LEU A 529 -12.92 50.64 4.47
C LEU A 529 -14.09 50.89 5.43
N SER A 530 -15.13 50.05 5.40
CA SER A 530 -16.32 50.27 6.21
C SER A 530 -16.01 50.25 7.72
N ASP A 531 -16.84 50.91 8.51
CA ASP A 531 -16.76 50.94 9.98
C ASP A 531 -15.38 51.37 10.51
N ASN A 532 -14.84 52.46 9.96
CA ASN A 532 -13.62 53.12 10.42
C ASN A 532 -13.92 54.56 10.91
N ASN A 533 -12.87 55.34 11.22
CA ASN A 533 -13.00 56.74 11.66
C ASN A 533 -12.53 57.75 10.60
N ILE A 534 -12.71 57.41 9.31
CA ILE A 534 -12.20 58.20 8.19
C ILE A 534 -13.07 59.46 8.01
N SER A 535 -12.44 60.63 8.08
CA SER A 535 -13.13 61.93 7.99
C SER A 535 -13.11 62.53 6.57
N ALA A 536 -12.08 62.24 5.79
CA ALA A 536 -11.89 62.71 4.43
C ALA A 536 -11.19 61.63 3.58
N LEU A 537 -11.45 61.64 2.28
CA LEU A 537 -10.84 60.76 1.30
C LEU A 537 -9.92 61.57 0.38
N PRO A 538 -8.71 61.08 0.09
CA PRO A 538 -7.79 61.73 -0.85
C PRO A 538 -8.36 61.72 -2.28
N PRO A 539 -8.29 62.84 -3.04
CA PRO A 539 -8.68 62.89 -4.45
C PRO A 539 -8.00 61.85 -5.33
N GLU A 540 -6.76 61.47 -4.99
CA GLU A 540 -5.90 60.51 -5.69
C GLU A 540 -6.53 59.12 -5.77
N LEU A 541 -7.42 58.76 -4.82
CA LEU A 541 -8.17 57.51 -4.88
C LEU A 541 -9.03 57.40 -6.14
N GLY A 542 -9.47 58.53 -6.71
CA GLY A 542 -10.19 58.58 -7.99
C GLY A 542 -9.36 58.14 -9.20
N LEU A 543 -8.03 58.09 -9.09
CA LEU A 543 -7.13 57.59 -10.15
C LEU A 543 -7.17 56.07 -10.32
N LEU A 544 -7.76 55.35 -9.36
CA LEU A 544 -7.97 53.91 -9.45
C LEU A 544 -9.16 53.53 -10.36
N GLU A 545 -9.83 54.48 -11.02
CA GLU A 545 -10.80 54.16 -12.07
C GLU A 545 -10.05 53.85 -13.39
N PRO A 546 -10.27 52.68 -14.05
CA PRO A 546 -11.38 51.76 -13.87
C PRO A 546 -11.08 50.47 -13.08
N SER A 547 -9.89 50.33 -12.48
CA SER A 547 -9.51 49.08 -11.80
C SER A 547 -10.36 48.79 -10.57
N LEU A 548 -10.65 49.81 -9.75
CA LEU A 548 -11.43 49.66 -8.53
C LEU A 548 -12.92 49.61 -8.82
N GLN A 549 -13.51 48.43 -8.62
CA GLN A 549 -14.92 48.15 -8.91
C GLN A 549 -15.80 48.32 -7.69
N VAL A 550 -15.28 47.94 -6.51
CA VAL A 550 -16.00 47.96 -5.24
C VAL A 550 -15.22 48.79 -4.23
N LEU A 551 -15.86 49.85 -3.74
CA LEU A 551 -15.36 50.72 -2.66
C LEU A 551 -16.46 50.83 -1.61
N ARG A 552 -16.20 50.28 -0.42
CA ARG A 552 -17.13 50.36 0.73
C ARG A 552 -16.60 51.35 1.75
N LEU A 553 -17.46 52.26 2.15
CA LEU A 553 -17.14 53.41 3.01
C LEU A 553 -18.16 53.60 4.13
N ASP A 554 -19.12 52.70 4.25
CA ASP A 554 -20.19 52.77 5.24
C ASP A 554 -19.63 52.84 6.66
N GLY A 555 -20.36 53.44 7.60
CA GLY A 555 -19.93 53.53 9.00
C GLY A 555 -18.80 54.53 9.30
N ASN A 556 -18.31 55.31 8.32
CA ASN A 556 -17.30 56.35 8.52
C ASN A 556 -17.89 57.77 8.71
N PRO A 557 -17.29 58.64 9.54
CA PRO A 557 -17.71 60.03 9.72
C PRO A 557 -17.23 60.96 8.59
N LEU A 558 -17.49 60.60 7.34
CA LEU A 558 -17.06 61.35 6.16
C LEU A 558 -17.71 62.74 6.09
N ARG A 559 -16.88 63.78 6.11
CA ARG A 559 -17.31 65.19 5.99
C ARG A 559 -17.11 65.77 4.59
N SER A 560 -16.22 65.19 3.79
CA SER A 560 -15.80 65.76 2.49
C SER A 560 -16.71 65.40 1.31
N ILE A 561 -17.53 64.34 1.42
CA ILE A 561 -18.41 63.85 0.34
C ILE A 561 -19.87 63.90 0.79
N ARG A 562 -20.75 64.45 -0.06
CA ARG A 562 -22.19 64.48 0.21
C ARG A 562 -22.77 63.05 0.16
N ARG A 563 -23.66 62.71 1.10
CA ARG A 563 -24.36 61.41 1.15
C ARG A 563 -25.03 60.99 -0.16
N ALA A 564 -25.56 61.95 -0.92
CA ALA A 564 -26.18 61.69 -2.23
C ALA A 564 -25.21 61.16 -3.30
N ILE A 565 -23.90 61.42 -3.16
CA ILE A 565 -22.86 60.89 -4.06
C ILE A 565 -22.47 59.48 -3.61
N LEU A 566 -22.31 59.27 -2.30
CA LEU A 566 -22.05 57.94 -1.72
C LEU A 566 -23.14 56.92 -2.11
N ALA A 567 -24.41 57.33 -2.08
CA ALA A 567 -25.54 56.47 -2.44
C ALA A 567 -25.60 56.06 -3.93
N LYS A 568 -24.85 56.73 -4.81
CA LYS A 568 -24.78 56.40 -6.24
C LYS A 568 -23.75 55.30 -6.56
N GLY A 569 -23.08 54.76 -5.54
CA GLY A 569 -22.14 53.65 -5.66
C GLY A 569 -20.71 54.09 -6.03
N THR A 570 -19.81 53.10 -6.05
CA THR A 570 -18.35 53.28 -6.17
C THR A 570 -17.92 54.18 -7.33
N LYS A 571 -18.46 53.97 -8.53
CA LYS A 571 -18.09 54.76 -9.72
C LYS A 571 -18.36 56.25 -9.56
N ALA A 572 -19.47 56.63 -8.92
CA ALA A 572 -19.82 58.04 -8.71
C ALA A 572 -18.91 58.70 -7.68
N VAL A 573 -18.48 57.95 -6.67
CA VAL A 573 -17.54 58.40 -5.64
C VAL A 573 -16.14 58.61 -6.23
N LEU A 574 -15.64 57.65 -7.00
CA LEU A 574 -14.32 57.74 -7.65
C LEU A 574 -14.25 58.89 -8.65
N LYS A 575 -15.29 59.06 -9.48
CA LYS A 575 -15.38 60.20 -10.40
C LYS A 575 -15.38 61.53 -9.66
N TYR A 576 -16.15 61.66 -8.58
CA TYR A 576 -16.17 62.88 -7.76
C TYR A 576 -14.80 63.21 -7.17
N LEU A 577 -14.04 62.20 -6.72
CA LEU A 577 -12.68 62.38 -6.20
C LEU A 577 -11.71 62.79 -7.32
N LYS A 578 -11.80 62.16 -8.48
CA LYS A 578 -10.99 62.48 -9.66
C LYS A 578 -11.19 63.93 -10.13
N ASP A 579 -12.43 64.41 -10.12
CA ASP A 579 -12.78 65.80 -10.51
C ASP A 579 -12.24 66.86 -9.52
N LYS A 580 -11.76 66.44 -8.33
CA LYS A 580 -11.19 67.31 -7.30
C LYS A 580 -9.66 67.40 -7.33
N LEU A 581 -9.00 66.61 -8.16
CA LEU A 581 -7.55 66.74 -8.35
C LEU A 581 -7.26 68.11 -8.97
N PRO A 582 -6.26 68.87 -8.46
CA PRO A 582 -5.83 70.10 -9.12
C PRO A 582 -5.44 69.73 -10.57
N GLY A 583 -5.99 70.47 -11.54
CA GLY A 583 -5.80 70.17 -12.96
C GLY A 583 -4.32 69.96 -13.28
N GLN A 584 -4.01 68.81 -13.90
CA GLN A 584 -2.76 68.65 -14.64
C GLN A 584 -2.73 69.61 -15.84
#